data_AF-A0A7C2IX63-F1
#
_entry.id   AF-A0A7C2IX63-F1
#
_cell.length_a   1.000
_cell.length_b   1.000
_cell.length_c   1.000
_cell.angle_alpha   90.00
_cell.angle_beta   90.00
_cell.angle_gamma   90.00
#
_symmetry.space_group_name_H-M   'P 1'
#
loop_
_entity.id
_entity.type
_entity.pdbx_description
1 polymer ?
#
loop_
_entity_poly.entity_id
_entity_poly.type
_entity_poly.pdbx_seq_one_letter_code
_entity_poly.pdbx_strand_id
1 'polypeptide(L)'
;ALICGYKDQRAYDIVRNYWTAQWPAQEAERRWRRALHDGLIEGTAAARLVPAVDRRRVLAAWRPKPASGGLELVFYPSPSVWDGRFANNGWLQEAPEPMTKLTWDNAALLSPATARKLGVTSGDVVLIEHEGRSAELPVWILPGQTDDSIAVALGYGRTVCGRVGRRVGHNVYPLRTSRTAGFAVGVSVEPTKRRYRLVSAQDHHAMEGRPLVREATLRYWREHPDFAQHAVHVPELKSLYPEHQYTEGYQWGMAIDLNRCVGCNACILACQAENNIPIVGKREVARGREMHWLRVDRYFTGNDEAPEAVFQPVACMHCEKAPCENVCPVVATVHSPEGLNEMAYNRCVGTRYCSNNCPYKVRRFNFLDWHKGLEESEKLVFNPDVTVRMRGIMEKCTFCVQRIEEKKIRAKAEGRRPLRDGEILTACQQTCPAEAIVFGNINDPASRVAQIKKQNRNYLMLEELNVRPRTSYLARIRNPNPELV
;
A
#
# COMPACT_ATOMS: atom_id res chain seq x y z
N ALA A 1 26.84 -29.13 6.00
CA ALA A 1 28.30 -29.11 6.18
C ALA A 1 28.80 -30.45 6.73
N LEU A 2 28.42 -30.85 7.96
CA LEU A 2 28.87 -32.13 8.55
C LEU A 2 28.52 -33.38 7.74
N ILE A 3 27.32 -33.44 7.14
CA ILE A 3 26.86 -34.61 6.35
C ILE A 3 27.52 -34.65 4.96
N CYS A 4 28.07 -33.54 4.47
CA CYS A 4 28.55 -33.41 3.09
C CYS A 4 30.09 -33.38 2.96
N GLY A 5 30.84 -33.60 4.06
CA GLY A 5 32.30 -33.69 4.01
C GLY A 5 33.06 -32.39 3.64
N TYR A 6 32.40 -31.22 3.70
CA TYR A 6 33.05 -29.95 3.37
C TYR A 6 34.06 -29.53 4.46
N LYS A 7 35.27 -29.16 4.04
CA LYS A 7 36.32 -28.59 4.90
C LYS A 7 35.94 -27.21 5.44
N ASP A 8 35.14 -26.45 4.70
CA ASP A 8 34.65 -25.12 5.10
C ASP A 8 33.33 -25.25 5.89
N GLN A 9 33.37 -24.90 7.18
CA GLN A 9 32.21 -25.08 8.07
C GLN A 9 31.31 -23.85 8.17
N ARG A 10 31.81 -22.65 7.87
CA ARG A 10 31.02 -21.41 7.96
C ARG A 10 30.34 -21.11 6.63
N ALA A 11 29.06 -20.71 6.67
CA ALA A 11 28.29 -20.35 5.48
C ALA A 11 28.98 -19.24 4.65
N TYR A 12 29.63 -18.28 5.31
CA TYR A 12 30.42 -17.24 4.65
C TYR A 12 31.55 -17.82 3.79
N ASP A 13 32.33 -18.76 4.32
CA ASP A 13 33.47 -19.35 3.62
C ASP A 13 32.99 -20.15 2.41
N ILE A 14 31.90 -20.92 2.54
CA ILE A 14 31.31 -21.69 1.43
C ILE A 14 30.91 -20.78 0.27
N VAL A 15 30.18 -19.70 0.55
CA VAL A 15 29.70 -18.78 -0.49
C VAL A 15 30.87 -18.00 -1.11
N ARG A 16 31.79 -17.51 -0.27
CA ARG A 16 32.96 -16.78 -0.75
C ARG A 16 33.83 -17.66 -1.64
N ASN A 17 34.15 -18.87 -1.19
CA ASN A 17 35.02 -19.78 -1.92
C ASN A 17 34.43 -20.17 -3.27
N TYR A 18 33.12 -20.42 -3.35
CA TYR A 18 32.41 -20.63 -4.62
C TYR A 18 32.65 -19.46 -5.58
N TRP A 19 32.36 -18.22 -5.18
CA TRP A 19 32.48 -17.07 -6.06
C TRP A 19 33.91 -16.72 -6.42
N THR A 20 34.84 -16.77 -5.46
CA THR A 20 36.26 -16.47 -5.73
C THR A 20 36.90 -17.49 -6.67
N ALA A 21 36.40 -18.73 -6.71
CA ALA A 21 36.86 -19.74 -7.67
C ALA A 21 36.36 -19.50 -9.10
N GLN A 22 35.29 -18.72 -9.29
CA GLN A 22 34.75 -18.36 -10.61
C GLN A 22 35.44 -17.14 -11.23
N TRP A 23 36.33 -16.47 -10.50
CA TRP A 23 37.00 -15.25 -10.94
C TRP A 23 38.52 -15.43 -11.04
N PRO A 24 39.22 -14.62 -11.85
CA PRO A 24 40.68 -14.61 -11.87
C PRO A 24 41.23 -14.32 -10.47
N ALA A 25 42.19 -15.12 -10.01
CA ALA A 25 42.72 -15.05 -8.65
C ALA A 25 43.19 -13.63 -8.23
N GLN A 26 43.79 -12.89 -9.15
CA GLN A 26 44.29 -11.52 -8.92
C GLN A 26 43.15 -10.49 -8.70
N GLU A 27 41.93 -10.80 -9.15
CA GLU A 27 40.77 -9.90 -9.03
C GLU A 27 39.74 -10.37 -8.02
N ALA A 28 39.84 -11.61 -7.55
CA ALA A 28 38.80 -12.28 -6.78
C ALA A 28 38.39 -11.48 -5.53
N GLU A 29 39.35 -10.95 -4.77
CA GLU A 29 39.08 -10.17 -3.57
C GLU A 29 38.43 -8.81 -3.89
N ARG A 30 38.90 -8.14 -4.96
CA ARG A 30 38.33 -6.86 -5.41
C ARG A 30 36.88 -7.03 -5.87
N ARG A 31 36.60 -8.09 -6.65
CA ARG A 31 35.26 -8.42 -7.13
C ARG A 31 34.34 -8.86 -5.99
N TRP A 32 34.83 -9.65 -5.03
CA TRP A 32 34.08 -10.02 -3.84
C TRP A 32 33.63 -8.80 -3.04
N ARG A 33 34.55 -7.87 -2.75
CA ARG A 33 34.23 -6.63 -2.04
C ARG A 33 33.26 -5.74 -2.82
N ARG A 34 33.44 -5.61 -4.14
CA ARG A 34 32.52 -4.86 -4.99
C ARG A 34 31.12 -5.49 -4.97
N ALA A 35 31.01 -6.81 -5.09
CA ALA A 35 29.73 -7.51 -5.03
C ALA A 35 29.01 -7.32 -3.69
N LEU A 36 29.75 -7.35 -2.57
CA LEU A 36 29.19 -7.06 -1.25
C LEU A 36 28.77 -5.60 -1.09
N HIS A 37 29.49 -4.66 -1.69
CA HIS A 37 29.16 -3.23 -1.68
C HIS A 37 27.94 -2.90 -2.56
N ASP A 38 27.93 -3.39 -3.80
CA ASP A 38 26.90 -3.08 -4.79
C ASP A 38 25.63 -3.94 -4.62
N GLY A 39 25.75 -5.10 -3.95
CA GLY A 39 24.66 -6.06 -3.73
C GLY A 39 24.35 -6.95 -4.94
N LEU A 40 25.11 -6.84 -6.03
CA LEU A 40 24.91 -7.56 -7.29
C LEU A 40 26.25 -7.99 -7.89
N ILE A 41 26.23 -9.11 -8.61
CA ILE A 41 27.42 -9.65 -9.28
C ILE A 41 27.29 -9.42 -10.78
N GLU A 42 28.14 -8.56 -11.31
CA GLU A 42 28.19 -8.25 -12.73
C GLU A 42 28.45 -9.51 -13.59
N GLY A 43 27.82 -9.59 -14.76
CA GLY A 43 28.01 -10.70 -15.71
C GLY A 43 27.27 -12.00 -15.35
N THR A 44 26.43 -12.02 -14.31
CA THR A 44 25.65 -13.20 -13.90
C THR A 44 24.23 -13.24 -14.46
N ALA A 45 23.86 -12.28 -15.30
CA ALA A 45 22.57 -12.28 -15.98
C ALA A 45 22.43 -13.54 -16.86
N ALA A 46 21.26 -14.20 -16.79
CA ALA A 46 20.98 -15.36 -17.62
C ALA A 46 21.11 -15.02 -19.10
N ALA A 47 21.76 -15.89 -19.88
CA ALA A 47 21.91 -15.68 -21.32
C ALA A 47 20.55 -15.62 -22.02
N ARG A 48 20.39 -14.66 -22.93
CA ARG A 48 19.17 -14.53 -23.74
C ARG A 48 19.07 -15.73 -24.68
N LEU A 49 18.02 -16.54 -24.49
CA LEU A 49 17.67 -17.62 -25.40
C LEU A 49 16.66 -17.10 -26.44
N VAL A 50 16.87 -17.42 -27.71
CA VAL A 50 15.90 -17.19 -28.79
C VAL A 50 15.42 -18.57 -29.26
N PRO A 51 14.41 -19.16 -28.60
CA PRO A 51 13.94 -20.50 -28.96
C PRO A 51 13.22 -20.47 -30.30
N ALA A 52 13.45 -21.49 -31.13
CA ALA A 52 12.61 -21.74 -32.30
C ALA A 52 11.23 -22.25 -31.82
N VAL A 53 10.16 -21.56 -32.22
CA VAL A 53 8.79 -21.94 -31.86
C VAL A 53 8.24 -22.94 -32.86
N ASP A 54 8.11 -24.20 -32.45
CA ASP A 54 7.39 -25.21 -33.23
C ASP A 54 5.87 -25.03 -33.06
N ARG A 55 5.29 -24.23 -33.96
CA ARG A 55 3.85 -23.93 -33.96
C ARG A 55 2.99 -25.19 -34.11
N ARG A 56 3.43 -26.18 -34.87
CA ARG A 56 2.67 -27.43 -35.09
C ARG A 56 2.58 -28.23 -33.80
N ARG A 57 3.71 -28.36 -33.10
CA ARG A 57 3.74 -29.04 -31.79
C ARG A 57 2.92 -28.30 -30.74
N VAL A 58 2.96 -26.97 -30.72
CA VAL A 58 2.12 -26.16 -29.80
C VAL A 58 0.64 -26.38 -30.09
N LEU A 59 0.21 -26.29 -31.35
CA LEU A 59 -1.19 -26.51 -31.72
C LEU A 59 -1.65 -27.95 -31.44
N ALA A 60 -0.78 -28.94 -31.68
CA ALA A 60 -1.08 -30.35 -31.35
C ALA A 60 -1.18 -30.60 -29.83
N ALA A 61 -0.43 -29.85 -29.02
CA ALA A 61 -0.48 -29.90 -27.57
C ALA A 61 -1.66 -29.10 -26.99
N TRP A 62 -2.18 -28.10 -27.71
CA TRP A 62 -3.34 -27.34 -27.31
C TRP A 62 -4.60 -28.20 -27.44
N ARG A 63 -5.02 -28.80 -26.33
CA ARG A 63 -6.29 -29.50 -26.20
C ARG A 63 -7.18 -28.75 -25.22
N PRO A 64 -7.97 -27.76 -25.69
CA PRO A 64 -8.86 -27.04 -24.80
C PRO A 64 -9.90 -28.05 -24.29
N LYS A 65 -9.99 -28.20 -22.98
CA LYS A 65 -11.09 -28.96 -22.39
C LYS A 65 -12.33 -28.06 -22.41
N PRO A 66 -13.50 -28.58 -22.81
CA PRO A 66 -14.75 -27.84 -22.68
C PRO A 66 -14.92 -27.37 -21.24
N ALA A 67 -15.44 -26.16 -21.05
CA ALA A 67 -15.83 -25.70 -19.73
C ALA A 67 -16.84 -26.70 -19.14
N SER A 68 -16.48 -27.37 -18.06
CA SER A 68 -17.44 -28.13 -17.27
C SER A 68 -18.36 -27.11 -16.58
N GLY A 69 -19.68 -27.28 -16.69
CA GLY A 69 -20.62 -26.44 -15.94
C GLY A 69 -20.38 -26.52 -14.42
N GLY A 70 -20.88 -25.53 -13.69
CA GLY A 70 -20.71 -25.41 -12.23
C GLY A 70 -19.84 -24.23 -11.85
N LEU A 71 -19.68 -24.00 -10.55
CA LEU A 71 -18.88 -22.90 -10.02
C LEU A 71 -17.38 -23.18 -10.19
N GLU A 72 -16.63 -22.14 -10.52
CA GLU A 72 -15.18 -22.12 -10.52
C GLU A 72 -14.65 -21.63 -9.15
N LEU A 73 -13.57 -22.23 -8.66
CA LEU A 73 -12.83 -21.81 -7.49
C LEU A 73 -11.41 -21.45 -7.90
N VAL A 74 -11.04 -20.17 -7.74
CA VAL A 74 -9.74 -19.62 -8.13
C VAL A 74 -8.90 -19.37 -6.89
N PHE A 75 -7.68 -19.91 -6.88
CA PHE A 75 -6.72 -19.71 -5.80
C PHE A 75 -5.71 -18.65 -6.21
N TYR A 76 -5.56 -17.60 -5.39
CA TYR A 76 -4.52 -16.58 -5.60
C TYR A 76 -3.69 -16.38 -4.33
N PRO A 77 -2.38 -16.11 -4.45
CA PRO A 77 -1.57 -15.76 -3.30
C PRO A 77 -2.03 -14.43 -2.72
N SER A 78 -2.15 -14.35 -1.39
CA SER A 78 -2.51 -13.08 -0.74
C SER A 78 -1.47 -12.00 -1.06
N PRO A 79 -1.88 -10.79 -1.47
CA PRO A 79 -0.94 -9.68 -1.64
C PRO A 79 -0.17 -9.33 -0.36
N SER A 80 -0.74 -9.63 0.81
CA SER A 80 -0.11 -9.34 2.10
C SER A 80 0.77 -10.49 2.61
N VAL A 81 0.24 -11.71 2.70
CA VAL A 81 0.94 -12.85 3.34
C VAL A 81 1.43 -13.92 2.36
N TRP A 82 1.24 -13.70 1.05
CA TRP A 82 1.62 -14.59 -0.04
C TRP A 82 1.03 -16.00 0.09
N ASP A 83 1.88 -16.99 0.38
CA ASP A 83 1.52 -18.39 0.62
C ASP A 83 1.38 -18.72 2.12
N GLY A 84 1.49 -17.71 2.99
CA GLY A 84 1.41 -17.86 4.45
C GLY A 84 2.75 -18.09 5.12
N ARG A 85 3.87 -18.07 4.40
CA ARG A 85 5.22 -18.05 5.03
C ARG A 85 5.44 -16.81 5.91
N PHE A 86 4.72 -15.72 5.62
CA PHE A 86 4.78 -14.47 6.36
C PHE A 86 3.57 -14.24 7.27
N ALA A 87 2.75 -15.27 7.53
CA ALA A 87 1.51 -15.12 8.31
C ALA A 87 1.73 -14.61 9.75
N ASN A 88 2.92 -14.77 10.33
CA ASN A 88 3.24 -14.24 11.65
C ASN A 88 3.68 -12.76 11.65
N ASN A 89 3.64 -12.08 10.50
CA ASN A 89 4.01 -10.67 10.42
C ASN A 89 2.77 -9.80 10.62
N GLY A 90 2.71 -9.07 11.73
CA GLY A 90 1.55 -8.25 12.06
C GLY A 90 1.36 -7.02 11.16
N TRP A 91 2.44 -6.45 10.60
CA TRP A 91 2.33 -5.39 9.60
C TRP A 91 1.58 -5.87 8.37
N LEU A 92 1.88 -7.09 7.91
CA LEU A 92 1.22 -7.69 6.75
C LEU A 92 -0.23 -8.12 7.06
N GLN A 93 -0.53 -8.57 8.27
CA GLN A 93 -1.89 -8.95 8.65
C GLN A 93 -2.84 -7.76 8.79
N GLU A 94 -2.34 -6.64 9.30
CA GLU A 94 -3.11 -5.40 9.43
C GLU A 94 -3.20 -4.63 8.10
N ALA A 95 -2.21 -4.76 7.21
CA ALA A 95 -2.23 -4.10 5.92
C ALA A 95 -3.49 -4.47 5.12
N PRO A 96 -4.30 -3.47 4.71
CA PRO A 96 -5.53 -3.74 3.97
C PRO A 96 -5.24 -4.44 2.65
N GLU A 97 -6.05 -5.43 2.28
CA GLU A 97 -5.95 -6.05 0.96
C GLU A 97 -6.33 -5.00 -0.13
N PRO A 98 -5.56 -4.88 -1.24
CA PRO A 98 -5.76 -3.83 -2.23
C PRO A 98 -7.20 -3.59 -2.71
N MET A 99 -7.95 -4.64 -3.03
CA MET A 99 -9.29 -4.53 -3.63
C MET A 99 -10.41 -4.47 -2.59
N THR A 100 -10.39 -5.39 -1.64
CA THR A 100 -11.43 -5.59 -0.63
C THR A 100 -11.25 -4.70 0.59
N LYS A 101 -10.02 -4.22 0.84
CA LYS A 101 -9.60 -3.49 2.05
C LYS A 101 -9.74 -4.30 3.35
N LEU A 102 -9.93 -5.61 3.24
CA LEU A 102 -9.96 -6.52 4.37
C LEU A 102 -8.60 -6.55 5.09
N THR A 103 -8.67 -6.70 6.41
CA THR A 103 -7.52 -6.89 7.30
C THR A 103 -7.76 -8.14 8.13
N TRP A 104 -6.70 -8.84 8.52
CA TRP A 104 -6.77 -10.03 9.39
C TRP A 104 -7.64 -11.20 8.90
N ASP A 105 -8.10 -11.21 7.65
CA ASP A 105 -8.90 -12.30 7.06
C ASP A 105 -8.68 -12.42 5.56
N ASN A 106 -8.96 -13.61 5.04
CA ASN A 106 -9.37 -13.85 3.67
C ASN A 106 -10.88 -14.17 3.61
N ALA A 107 -11.46 -14.07 2.43
CA ALA A 107 -12.86 -14.34 2.17
C ALA A 107 -13.03 -15.07 0.83
N ALA A 108 -14.20 -15.68 0.64
CA ALA A 108 -14.69 -16.11 -0.67
C ALA A 108 -15.23 -14.89 -1.42
N LEU A 109 -14.48 -14.43 -2.43
CA LEU A 109 -14.86 -13.27 -3.23
C LEU A 109 -15.85 -13.70 -4.30
N LEU A 110 -17.01 -13.05 -4.33
CA LEU A 110 -18.10 -13.35 -5.28
C LEU A 110 -18.51 -12.11 -6.05
N SER A 111 -18.94 -12.30 -7.30
CA SER A 111 -19.66 -11.26 -8.04
C SER A 111 -21.04 -11.01 -7.41
N PRO A 112 -21.62 -9.80 -7.57
CA PRO A 112 -22.99 -9.53 -7.13
C PRO A 112 -24.02 -10.51 -7.72
N ALA A 113 -23.87 -10.92 -8.99
CA ALA A 113 -24.79 -11.86 -9.63
C ALA A 113 -24.68 -13.27 -9.05
N THR A 114 -23.45 -13.77 -8.83
CA THR A 114 -23.21 -15.07 -8.20
C THR A 114 -23.74 -15.10 -6.77
N ALA A 115 -23.54 -14.02 -6.00
CA ALA A 115 -24.06 -13.91 -4.64
C ALA A 115 -25.60 -13.95 -4.61
N ARG A 116 -26.28 -13.28 -5.56
CA ARG A 116 -27.75 -13.34 -5.71
C ARG A 116 -28.23 -14.75 -6.05
N LYS A 117 -27.55 -15.44 -6.97
CA LYS A 117 -27.85 -16.84 -7.35
C LYS A 117 -27.72 -17.80 -6.17
N LEU A 118 -26.73 -17.58 -5.31
CA LEU A 118 -26.49 -18.38 -4.09
C LEU A 118 -27.33 -17.94 -2.88
N GLY A 119 -28.02 -16.79 -2.95
CA GLY A 119 -28.81 -16.25 -1.85
C GLY A 119 -27.98 -15.83 -0.64
N VAL A 120 -26.75 -15.34 -0.86
CA VAL A 120 -25.80 -14.94 0.22
C VAL A 120 -25.47 -13.46 0.18
N THR A 121 -25.14 -12.92 1.35
CA THR A 121 -24.66 -11.54 1.54
C THR A 121 -23.26 -11.51 2.14
N SER A 122 -22.56 -10.38 2.06
CA SER A 122 -21.24 -10.23 2.70
C SER A 122 -21.30 -10.56 4.20
N GLY A 123 -20.37 -11.41 4.64
CA GLY A 123 -20.30 -11.94 6.01
C GLY A 123 -21.04 -13.25 6.24
N ASP A 124 -21.87 -13.72 5.30
CA ASP A 124 -22.44 -15.07 5.40
C ASP A 124 -21.36 -16.12 5.15
N VAL A 125 -21.41 -17.25 5.85
CA VAL A 125 -20.40 -18.31 5.73
C VAL A 125 -20.92 -19.41 4.82
N VAL A 126 -20.15 -19.73 3.78
CA VAL A 126 -20.41 -20.83 2.85
C VAL A 126 -19.46 -21.99 3.10
N LEU A 127 -19.97 -23.20 2.90
CA LEU A 127 -19.18 -24.43 2.80
C LEU A 127 -18.86 -24.63 1.32
N ILE A 128 -17.57 -24.65 0.99
CA ILE A 128 -17.09 -24.94 -0.36
C ILE A 128 -16.54 -26.36 -0.36
N GLU A 129 -17.02 -27.20 -1.28
CA GLU A 129 -16.57 -28.58 -1.43
C GLU A 129 -15.97 -28.85 -2.82
N HIS A 130 -14.83 -29.53 -2.84
CA HIS A 130 -14.13 -29.94 -4.04
C HIS A 130 -13.46 -31.31 -3.84
N GLU A 131 -13.83 -32.30 -4.65
CA GLU A 131 -13.30 -33.67 -4.61
C GLU A 131 -13.31 -34.29 -3.19
N GLY A 132 -14.41 -34.15 -2.44
CA GLY A 132 -14.56 -34.70 -1.08
C GLY A 132 -13.78 -33.95 0.01
N ARG A 133 -13.19 -32.80 -0.32
CA ARG A 133 -12.53 -31.89 0.63
C ARG A 133 -13.37 -30.63 0.77
N SER A 134 -13.43 -30.07 1.97
CA SER A 134 -14.25 -28.91 2.23
C SER A 134 -13.51 -27.84 3.03
N ALA A 135 -13.93 -26.59 2.85
CA ALA A 135 -13.52 -25.47 3.70
C ALA A 135 -14.67 -24.48 3.85
N GLU A 136 -14.78 -23.91 5.05
CA GLU A 136 -15.77 -22.88 5.35
C GLU A 136 -15.14 -21.49 5.24
N LEU A 137 -15.77 -20.61 4.47
CA LEU A 137 -15.29 -19.24 4.27
C LEU A 137 -16.42 -18.22 4.36
N PRO A 138 -16.16 -17.05 4.95
CA PRO A 138 -17.06 -15.92 4.87
C PRO A 138 -17.05 -15.36 3.44
N VAL A 139 -18.22 -14.95 2.97
CA VAL A 139 -18.42 -14.32 1.67
C VAL A 139 -18.07 -12.83 1.76
N TRP A 140 -17.40 -12.33 0.72
CA TRP A 140 -17.26 -10.90 0.47
C TRP A 140 -17.65 -10.59 -0.97
N ILE A 141 -18.76 -9.89 -1.15
CA ILE A 141 -19.22 -9.48 -2.47
C ILE A 141 -18.32 -8.36 -2.97
N LEU A 142 -17.68 -8.57 -4.11
CA LEU A 142 -16.73 -7.64 -4.70
C LEU A 142 -17.17 -7.33 -6.14
N PRO A 143 -17.56 -6.07 -6.44
CA PRO A 143 -17.83 -5.62 -7.80
C PRO A 143 -16.64 -5.91 -8.73
N GLY A 144 -16.92 -6.37 -9.95
CA GLY A 144 -15.92 -6.74 -10.95
C GLY A 144 -15.29 -8.12 -10.78
N GLN A 145 -15.78 -8.95 -9.84
CA GLN A 145 -15.51 -10.38 -9.87
C GLN A 145 -16.28 -11.04 -11.01
N THR A 146 -15.68 -12.05 -11.62
CA THR A 146 -16.29 -12.86 -12.69
C THR A 146 -17.47 -13.66 -12.14
N ASP A 147 -18.53 -13.76 -12.94
CA ASP A 147 -19.70 -14.58 -12.60
C ASP A 147 -19.37 -16.08 -12.57
N ASP A 148 -20.10 -16.80 -11.72
CA ASP A 148 -19.92 -18.23 -11.46
C ASP A 148 -18.48 -18.62 -11.07
N SER A 149 -17.71 -17.66 -10.53
CA SER A 149 -16.34 -17.86 -10.03
C SER A 149 -16.19 -17.33 -8.60
N ILE A 150 -15.39 -18.04 -7.81
CA ILE A 150 -15.09 -17.74 -6.41
C ILE A 150 -13.59 -17.60 -6.27
N ALA A 151 -13.11 -16.39 -6.00
CA ALA A 151 -11.69 -16.18 -5.73
C ALA A 151 -11.40 -16.29 -4.22
N VAL A 152 -10.39 -17.08 -3.85
CA VAL A 152 -9.95 -17.25 -2.46
C VAL A 152 -8.44 -17.00 -2.31
N ALA A 153 -8.09 -16.18 -1.31
CA ALA A 153 -6.69 -15.88 -1.02
C ALA A 153 -6.02 -17.00 -0.22
N LEU A 154 -4.78 -17.32 -0.58
CA LEU A 154 -3.91 -18.25 0.14
C LEU A 154 -3.18 -17.58 1.31
N GLY A 155 -2.66 -18.41 2.20
CA GLY A 155 -1.73 -18.00 3.27
C GLY A 155 -2.34 -17.76 4.65
N TYR A 156 -3.65 -17.97 4.79
CA TYR A 156 -4.40 -17.84 6.04
C TYR A 156 -4.78 -19.19 6.66
N GLY A 157 -5.38 -19.15 7.86
CA GLY A 157 -5.89 -20.32 8.58
C GLY A 157 -4.80 -21.24 9.14
N ARG A 158 -3.58 -20.73 9.32
CA ARG A 158 -2.47 -21.52 9.88
C ARG A 158 -2.70 -21.81 11.36
N THR A 159 -2.49 -23.05 11.76
CA THR A 159 -2.59 -23.48 13.17
C THR A 159 -1.27 -23.37 13.92
N VAL A 160 -0.15 -23.42 13.19
CA VAL A 160 1.23 -23.32 13.70
C VAL A 160 1.99 -22.29 12.87
N CYS A 161 2.08 -21.05 13.39
CA CYS A 161 2.84 -19.96 12.77
C CYS A 161 3.14 -18.82 13.76
N GLY A 162 3.28 -19.07 15.06
CA GLY A 162 3.52 -18.03 16.08
C GLY A 162 2.23 -17.40 16.63
N ARG A 163 2.33 -16.20 17.21
CA ARG A 163 1.25 -15.54 17.95
C ARG A 163 0.31 -14.70 17.09
N VAL A 164 0.79 -14.18 15.97
CA VAL A 164 0.06 -13.20 15.15
C VAL A 164 -0.89 -13.91 14.20
N GLY A 165 -0.39 -14.83 13.36
CA GLY A 165 -1.17 -15.45 12.28
C GLY A 165 -1.97 -16.69 12.69
N ARG A 166 -1.88 -17.12 13.95
CA ARG A 166 -2.49 -18.38 14.41
C ARG A 166 -4.00 -18.26 14.38
N ARG A 167 -4.65 -19.09 13.56
CA ARG A 167 -6.12 -19.10 13.34
C ARG A 167 -6.66 -17.75 12.84
N VAL A 168 -5.83 -16.98 12.14
CA VAL A 168 -6.24 -15.76 11.43
C VAL A 168 -6.67 -16.13 10.02
N GLY A 169 -7.87 -15.68 9.62
CA GLY A 169 -8.53 -16.10 8.38
C GLY A 169 -8.81 -17.61 8.30
N HIS A 170 -9.03 -18.09 7.08
CA HIS A 170 -9.56 -19.40 6.75
C HIS A 170 -8.58 -20.18 5.87
N ASN A 171 -8.35 -21.47 6.20
CA ASN A 171 -7.43 -22.31 5.47
C ASN A 171 -8.10 -22.91 4.23
N VAL A 172 -7.67 -22.49 3.04
CA VAL A 172 -8.20 -22.97 1.75
C VAL A 172 -7.28 -23.99 1.06
N TYR A 173 -6.09 -24.26 1.61
CA TYR A 173 -5.18 -25.25 1.04
C TYR A 173 -5.77 -26.66 0.89
N PRO A 174 -6.67 -27.14 1.77
CA PRO A 174 -7.33 -28.43 1.58
C PRO A 174 -8.13 -28.52 0.28
N LEU A 175 -8.62 -27.40 -0.28
CA LEU A 175 -9.35 -27.40 -1.54
C LEU A 175 -8.43 -27.47 -2.77
N ARG A 176 -7.11 -27.31 -2.61
CA ARG A 176 -6.15 -27.35 -3.72
C ARG A 176 -5.61 -28.75 -3.95
N THR A 177 -5.51 -29.14 -5.21
CA THR A 177 -4.82 -30.37 -5.63
C THR A 177 -3.64 -30.04 -6.55
N SER A 178 -2.77 -31.01 -6.80
CA SER A 178 -1.70 -30.87 -7.79
C SER A 178 -2.22 -30.72 -9.22
N ARG A 179 -3.48 -31.13 -9.49
CA ARG A 179 -4.14 -31.00 -10.81
C ARG A 179 -4.88 -29.68 -10.98
N THR A 180 -5.37 -29.11 -9.87
CA THR A 180 -6.19 -27.88 -9.81
C THR A 180 -5.51 -26.79 -8.97
N ALA A 181 -4.19 -26.66 -9.10
CA ALA A 181 -3.39 -25.80 -8.23
C ALA A 181 -3.70 -24.30 -8.40
N GLY A 182 -4.11 -23.87 -9.60
CA GLY A 182 -4.49 -22.49 -9.90
C GLY A 182 -6.00 -22.26 -9.75
N PHE A 183 -6.80 -23.13 -10.36
CA PHE A 183 -8.25 -23.09 -10.25
C PHE A 183 -8.85 -24.50 -10.33
N ALA A 184 -10.04 -24.65 -9.77
CA ALA A 184 -10.86 -25.85 -9.80
C ALA A 184 -12.23 -25.50 -10.39
N VAL A 185 -12.85 -26.44 -11.10
CA VAL A 185 -14.19 -26.28 -11.70
C VAL A 185 -15.13 -27.34 -11.14
N GLY A 186 -16.43 -27.03 -11.12
CA GLY A 186 -17.47 -27.92 -10.60
C GLY A 186 -17.43 -28.05 -9.08
N VAL A 187 -17.12 -26.96 -8.37
CA VAL A 187 -17.19 -26.96 -6.90
C VAL A 187 -18.65 -26.83 -6.42
N SER A 188 -18.97 -27.48 -5.30
CA SER A 188 -20.25 -27.31 -4.62
C SER A 188 -20.12 -26.21 -3.57
N VAL A 189 -21.17 -25.39 -3.42
CA VAL A 189 -21.19 -24.26 -2.48
C VAL A 189 -22.55 -24.21 -1.80
N GLU A 190 -22.53 -24.32 -0.47
CA GLU A 190 -23.76 -24.33 0.34
C GLU A 190 -23.70 -23.29 1.47
N PRO A 191 -24.72 -22.43 1.63
CA PRO A 191 -24.81 -21.51 2.76
C PRO A 191 -24.94 -22.26 4.09
N THR A 192 -24.06 -21.99 5.06
CA THR A 192 -24.08 -22.68 6.37
C THR A 192 -25.02 -22.05 7.39
N LYS A 193 -25.75 -20.99 7.02
CA LYS A 193 -26.58 -20.13 7.89
C LYS A 193 -25.83 -19.40 9.02
N ARG A 194 -24.51 -19.60 9.16
CA ARG A 194 -23.68 -18.83 10.10
C ARG A 194 -23.21 -17.52 9.45
N ARG A 195 -22.93 -16.54 10.30
CA ARG A 195 -22.30 -15.28 9.90
C ARG A 195 -20.96 -15.10 10.60
N TYR A 196 -20.06 -14.41 9.91
CA TYR A 196 -18.73 -14.07 10.38
C TYR A 196 -18.45 -12.59 10.11
N ARG A 197 -17.86 -11.92 11.10
CA ARG A 197 -17.50 -10.50 10.96
C ARG A 197 -16.17 -10.37 10.24
N LEU A 198 -16.23 -10.02 8.96
CA LEU A 198 -15.12 -9.50 8.19
C LEU A 198 -14.86 -8.03 8.56
N VAL A 199 -13.59 -7.63 8.51
CA VAL A 199 -13.14 -6.29 8.95
C VAL A 199 -12.38 -5.63 7.82
N SER A 200 -12.93 -4.53 7.32
CA SER A 200 -12.33 -3.68 6.30
C SER A 200 -11.78 -2.40 6.93
N ALA A 201 -10.67 -1.88 6.40
CA ALA A 201 -10.16 -0.56 6.74
C ALA A 201 -10.87 0.58 5.98
N GLN A 202 -11.82 0.26 5.09
CA GLN A 202 -12.58 1.21 4.30
C GLN A 202 -14.06 0.80 4.27
N ASP A 203 -14.95 1.71 4.70
CA ASP A 203 -16.39 1.44 4.78
C ASP A 203 -17.13 1.74 3.47
N HIS A 204 -16.84 2.88 2.84
CA HIS A 204 -17.51 3.31 1.60
C HIS A 204 -16.64 3.02 0.40
N HIS A 205 -17.22 2.44 -0.63
CA HIS A 205 -16.49 1.92 -1.79
C HIS A 205 -16.71 2.71 -3.09
N ALA A 206 -17.72 3.56 -3.13
CA ALA A 206 -17.96 4.53 -4.20
C ALA A 206 -17.52 5.94 -3.77
N MET A 207 -17.33 6.84 -4.74
CA MET A 207 -17.01 8.25 -4.45
C MET A 207 -18.24 9.09 -4.08
N GLU A 208 -19.46 8.55 -4.19
CA GLU A 208 -20.72 9.28 -3.92
C GLU A 208 -20.83 10.59 -4.74
N GLY A 209 -20.42 10.54 -6.02
CA GLY A 209 -20.41 11.69 -6.92
C GLY A 209 -19.35 12.75 -6.62
N ARG A 210 -18.47 12.55 -5.63
CA ARG A 210 -17.44 13.52 -5.25
C ARG A 210 -16.20 13.41 -6.15
N PRO A 211 -15.64 14.53 -6.63
CA PRO A 211 -14.47 14.54 -7.51
C PRO A 211 -13.15 14.36 -6.74
N LEU A 212 -13.05 13.31 -5.91
CA LEU A 212 -11.88 12.99 -5.08
C LEU A 212 -10.71 12.50 -5.95
N VAL A 213 -11.00 11.51 -6.80
CA VAL A 213 -10.12 11.06 -7.87
C VAL A 213 -10.64 11.62 -9.19
N ARG A 214 -9.79 12.39 -9.87
CA ARG A 214 -10.12 12.97 -11.17
C ARG A 214 -9.57 12.05 -12.26
N GLU A 215 -10.43 11.62 -13.18
CA GLU A 215 -10.08 10.73 -14.28
C GLU A 215 -10.56 11.31 -15.62
N ALA A 216 -9.81 11.05 -16.69
CA ALA A 216 -10.21 11.35 -18.07
C ALA A 216 -9.69 10.27 -19.01
N THR A 217 -10.27 10.17 -20.21
CA THR A 217 -9.68 9.38 -21.29
C THR A 217 -8.52 10.15 -21.95
N LEU A 218 -7.60 9.43 -22.59
CA LEU A 218 -6.47 10.02 -23.31
C LEU A 218 -6.95 10.98 -24.41
N ARG A 219 -8.03 10.62 -25.11
CA ARG A 219 -8.67 11.48 -26.11
C ARG A 219 -9.16 12.78 -25.49
N TYR A 220 -9.94 12.69 -24.41
CA TYR A 220 -10.48 13.86 -23.74
C TYR A 220 -9.37 14.77 -23.18
N TRP A 221 -8.32 14.20 -22.59
CA TRP A 221 -7.19 14.98 -22.07
C TRP A 221 -6.39 15.70 -23.16
N ARG A 222 -6.31 15.15 -24.39
CA ARG A 222 -5.67 15.86 -25.51
C ARG A 222 -6.44 17.10 -25.94
N GLU A 223 -7.76 17.05 -25.84
CA GLU A 223 -8.67 18.16 -26.18
C GLU A 223 -8.81 19.15 -25.00
N HIS A 224 -8.79 18.64 -23.77
CA HIS A 224 -8.96 19.37 -22.51
C HIS A 224 -7.81 19.06 -21.52
N PRO A 225 -6.60 19.60 -21.76
CA PRO A 225 -5.40 19.30 -20.97
C PRO A 225 -5.52 19.66 -19.49
N ASP A 226 -6.34 20.66 -19.17
CA ASP A 226 -6.60 21.26 -17.87
C ASP A 226 -7.89 20.75 -17.21
N PHE A 227 -8.48 19.65 -17.70
CA PHE A 227 -9.72 19.08 -17.14
C PHE A 227 -9.65 18.84 -15.63
N ALA A 228 -8.46 18.48 -15.14
CA ALA A 228 -8.26 18.18 -13.74
C ALA A 228 -8.55 19.42 -12.90
N GLN A 229 -8.17 20.62 -13.34
CA GLN A 229 -8.42 21.88 -12.62
C GLN A 229 -9.90 22.28 -12.69
N HIS A 230 -10.58 21.95 -13.79
CA HIS A 230 -11.97 22.32 -14.05
C HIS A 230 -13.01 21.34 -13.47
N ALA A 231 -12.58 20.23 -12.88
CA ALA A 231 -13.50 19.28 -12.24
C ALA A 231 -14.26 19.88 -11.04
N VAL A 232 -13.68 20.90 -10.39
CA VAL A 232 -14.34 21.70 -9.36
C VAL A 232 -14.00 23.15 -9.63
N HIS A 233 -15.01 23.96 -9.97
CA HIS A 233 -14.82 25.40 -10.09
C HIS A 233 -14.76 26.03 -8.71
N VAL A 234 -13.55 26.35 -8.26
CA VAL A 234 -13.30 27.03 -7.01
C VAL A 234 -13.14 28.52 -7.32
N PRO A 235 -13.99 29.43 -6.79
CA PRO A 235 -13.79 30.86 -6.96
C PRO A 235 -12.50 31.30 -6.26
N GLU A 236 -12.02 32.51 -6.55
CA GLU A 236 -10.86 33.05 -5.85
C GLU A 236 -11.07 33.00 -4.32
N LEU A 237 -10.29 32.16 -3.64
CA LEU A 237 -10.44 31.92 -2.20
C LEU A 237 -9.67 32.97 -1.40
N LYS A 238 -10.38 33.94 -0.85
CA LYS A 238 -9.80 34.97 0.02
C LYS A 238 -9.58 34.46 1.44
N SER A 239 -8.43 34.82 2.02
CA SER A 239 -8.11 34.60 3.43
C SER A 239 -8.55 35.81 4.25
N LEU A 240 -9.14 35.59 5.43
CA LEU A 240 -9.32 36.68 6.40
C LEU A 240 -8.03 37.04 7.13
N TYR A 241 -7.04 36.14 7.13
CA TYR A 241 -5.77 36.30 7.83
C TYR A 241 -4.63 36.55 6.84
N PRO A 242 -3.60 37.33 7.23
CA PRO A 242 -2.38 37.47 6.47
C PRO A 242 -1.74 36.11 6.17
N GLU A 243 -1.15 35.98 5.00
CA GLU A 243 -0.56 34.73 4.57
C GLU A 243 0.88 34.64 5.03
N HIS A 244 1.27 33.48 5.55
CA HIS A 244 2.66 33.22 5.87
C HIS A 244 3.45 32.97 4.59
N GLN A 245 4.57 33.67 4.43
CA GLN A 245 5.43 33.50 3.27
C GLN A 245 6.46 32.42 3.52
N TYR A 246 6.40 31.37 2.72
CA TYR A 246 7.32 30.23 2.74
C TYR A 246 8.24 30.26 1.52
N THR A 247 8.57 31.45 1.03
CA THR A 247 9.32 31.69 -0.23
C THR A 247 10.83 31.59 -0.06
N GLU A 248 11.32 31.63 1.17
CA GLU A 248 12.75 31.52 1.49
C GLU A 248 13.09 30.13 2.01
N GLY A 249 14.25 29.60 1.61
CA GLY A 249 14.72 28.29 2.07
C GLY A 249 13.91 27.11 1.52
N TYR A 250 13.67 26.11 2.37
CA TYR A 250 12.95 24.90 2.00
C TYR A 250 11.44 25.05 2.18
N GLN A 251 10.70 24.55 1.21
CA GLN A 251 9.26 24.39 1.28
C GLN A 251 8.93 22.96 0.85
N TRP A 252 8.68 22.08 1.83
CA TRP A 252 8.50 20.66 1.54
C TRP A 252 7.12 20.35 0.99
N GLY A 253 7.08 19.63 -0.14
CA GLY A 253 5.83 19.22 -0.76
C GLY A 253 5.92 17.85 -1.41
N MET A 254 4.75 17.32 -1.73
CA MET A 254 4.59 16.00 -2.31
C MET A 254 3.66 16.07 -3.52
N ALA A 255 3.93 15.25 -4.53
CA ALA A 255 3.03 15.02 -5.65
C ALA A 255 2.86 13.51 -5.87
N ILE A 256 1.62 13.07 -6.13
CA ILE A 256 1.29 11.65 -6.30
C ILE A 256 0.67 11.43 -7.68
N ASP A 257 1.31 10.63 -8.53
CA ASP A 257 0.80 10.26 -9.86
C ASP A 257 -0.18 9.08 -9.78
N LEU A 258 -1.47 9.37 -9.92
CA LEU A 258 -2.53 8.36 -9.86
C LEU A 258 -2.55 7.42 -11.07
N ASN A 259 -1.84 7.74 -12.16
CA ASN A 259 -1.68 6.81 -13.28
C ASN A 259 -0.78 5.64 -12.93
N ARG A 260 0.22 5.90 -12.09
CA ARG A 260 1.25 4.94 -11.71
C ARG A 260 0.85 4.15 -10.47
N CYS A 261 -0.09 4.66 -9.67
CA CYS A 261 -0.54 3.98 -8.47
C CYS A 261 -1.42 2.77 -8.80
N VAL A 262 -0.90 1.57 -8.51
CA VAL A 262 -1.61 0.29 -8.69
C VAL A 262 -2.19 -0.27 -7.38
N GLY A 263 -2.14 0.49 -6.28
CA GLY A 263 -2.68 0.05 -5.00
C GLY A 263 -1.85 -1.04 -4.28
N CYS A 264 -0.55 -1.15 -4.55
CA CYS A 264 0.32 -2.23 -4.00
C CYS A 264 0.54 -2.20 -2.47
N ASN A 265 0.12 -1.15 -1.77
CA ASN A 265 0.25 -0.96 -0.31
C ASN A 265 1.67 -0.99 0.29
N ALA A 266 2.72 -1.11 -0.53
CA ALA A 266 4.11 -0.99 -0.06
C ALA A 266 4.37 0.34 0.69
N CYS A 267 3.76 1.43 0.23
CA CYS A 267 3.84 2.74 0.88
C CYS A 267 3.23 2.79 2.29
N ILE A 268 2.21 1.97 2.58
CA ILE A 268 1.63 1.84 3.93
C ILE A 268 2.64 1.15 4.84
N LEU A 269 3.15 0.00 4.41
CA LEU A 269 4.10 -0.83 5.17
C LEU A 269 5.43 -0.13 5.43
N ALA A 270 5.97 0.58 4.44
CA ALA A 270 7.19 1.36 4.62
C ALA A 270 6.98 2.52 5.60
N CYS A 271 5.80 3.17 5.57
CA CYS A 271 5.47 4.19 6.55
C CYS A 271 5.36 3.59 7.96
N GLN A 272 4.79 2.40 8.10
CA GLN A 272 4.70 1.66 9.36
C GLN A 272 6.07 1.29 9.92
N ALA A 273 6.94 0.70 9.09
CA ALA A 273 8.30 0.30 9.46
C ALA A 273 9.17 1.52 9.81
N GLU A 274 9.14 2.57 9.00
CA GLU A 274 9.97 3.76 9.17
C GLU A 274 9.60 4.57 10.41
N ASN A 275 8.29 4.71 10.66
CA ASN A 275 7.78 5.65 11.65
C ASN A 275 7.25 4.94 12.90
N ASN A 276 7.72 3.73 13.20
CA ASN A 276 7.35 2.96 14.40
C ASN A 276 5.84 2.88 14.63
N ILE A 277 5.05 2.75 13.57
CA ILE A 277 3.58 2.77 13.70
C ILE A 277 3.13 1.40 14.26
N PRO A 278 2.36 1.38 15.36
CA PRO A 278 1.98 0.13 16.01
C PRO A 278 1.06 -0.72 15.14
N ILE A 279 0.99 -2.01 15.45
CA ILE A 279 0.02 -2.94 14.86
C ILE A 279 -1.27 -2.92 15.67
N VAL A 280 -2.42 -2.78 15.00
CA VAL A 280 -3.74 -2.88 15.64
C VAL A 280 -4.42 -4.19 15.28
N GLY A 281 -4.85 -4.93 16.31
CA GLY A 281 -5.56 -6.19 16.13
C GLY A 281 -6.95 -6.03 15.52
N LYS A 282 -7.44 -7.08 14.84
CA LYS A 282 -8.74 -7.14 14.15
C LYS A 282 -9.90 -6.49 14.90
N ARG A 283 -10.04 -6.74 16.21
CA ARG A 283 -11.13 -6.21 17.04
C ARG A 283 -11.18 -4.68 17.07
N GLU A 284 -10.02 -4.05 17.09
CA GLU A 284 -9.90 -2.59 17.20
C GLU A 284 -9.89 -1.92 15.82
N VAL A 285 -9.35 -2.59 14.79
CA VAL A 285 -9.57 -2.19 13.38
C VAL A 285 -11.07 -2.18 13.06
N ALA A 286 -11.83 -3.16 13.55
CA ALA A 286 -13.29 -3.20 13.38
C ALA A 286 -14.05 -2.02 14.03
N ARG A 287 -13.36 -1.19 14.81
CA ARG A 287 -13.88 0.04 15.43
C ARG A 287 -13.34 1.31 14.74
N GLY A 288 -12.67 1.18 13.59
CA GLY A 288 -12.05 2.28 12.85
C GLY A 288 -10.83 2.87 13.56
N ARG A 289 -10.00 2.01 14.16
CA ARG A 289 -8.84 2.43 14.98
C ARG A 289 -7.51 1.92 14.44
N GLU A 290 -7.46 1.56 13.16
CA GLU A 290 -6.23 1.16 12.49
C GLU A 290 -5.18 2.26 12.55
N MET A 291 -3.92 1.90 12.76
CA MET A 291 -2.83 2.87 12.85
C MET A 291 -2.06 2.88 11.53
N HIS A 292 -2.63 3.52 10.52
CA HIS A 292 -1.98 3.78 9.24
C HIS A 292 -1.97 5.27 8.93
N TRP A 293 -0.77 5.88 8.85
CA TRP A 293 -0.61 7.31 8.57
C TRP A 293 -0.81 7.67 7.10
N LEU A 294 -0.64 6.68 6.24
CA LEU A 294 -0.96 6.69 4.83
C LEU A 294 -1.93 5.54 4.62
N ARG A 295 -3.10 5.82 4.05
CA ARG A 295 -4.02 4.80 3.56
C ARG A 295 -4.04 4.86 2.04
N VAL A 296 -4.42 3.77 1.40
CA VAL A 296 -4.69 3.75 -0.04
C VAL A 296 -6.17 3.48 -0.21
N ASP A 297 -6.91 4.53 -0.54
CA ASP A 297 -8.34 4.43 -0.79
C ASP A 297 -8.56 3.77 -2.16
N ARG A 298 -9.60 2.95 -2.29
CA ARG A 298 -10.02 2.37 -3.57
C ARG A 298 -11.45 2.79 -3.85
N TYR A 299 -11.73 3.31 -5.04
CA TYR A 299 -13.08 3.63 -5.44
C TYR A 299 -13.50 2.83 -6.67
N PHE A 300 -14.76 2.39 -6.69
CA PHE A 300 -15.41 1.85 -7.85
C PHE A 300 -16.26 2.94 -8.53
N THR A 301 -16.21 2.97 -9.86
CA THR A 301 -17.06 3.81 -10.73
C THR A 301 -17.66 2.95 -11.83
N GLY A 302 -18.79 3.39 -12.40
CA GLY A 302 -19.48 2.66 -13.45
C GLY A 302 -20.44 1.58 -12.90
N ASN A 303 -20.70 0.55 -13.72
CA ASN A 303 -21.61 -0.55 -13.41
C ASN A 303 -20.97 -1.56 -12.45
N ASP A 304 -21.73 -2.12 -11.50
CA ASP A 304 -21.27 -3.12 -10.53
C ASP A 304 -20.76 -4.42 -11.15
N GLU A 305 -21.24 -4.78 -12.35
CA GLU A 305 -20.80 -5.99 -13.07
C GLU A 305 -19.40 -5.85 -13.68
N ALA A 306 -19.10 -4.67 -14.23
CA ALA A 306 -17.82 -4.35 -14.83
C ALA A 306 -17.33 -2.97 -14.36
N PRO A 307 -17.05 -2.82 -13.06
CA PRO A 307 -16.72 -1.54 -12.48
C PRO A 307 -15.27 -1.20 -12.82
N GLU A 308 -15.06 0.09 -12.86
CA GLU A 308 -13.74 0.67 -12.96
C GLU A 308 -13.19 0.90 -11.55
N ALA A 309 -12.01 0.36 -11.25
CA ALA A 309 -11.34 0.58 -9.97
C ALA A 309 -10.24 1.65 -10.08
N VAL A 310 -10.17 2.53 -9.09
CA VAL A 310 -9.11 3.53 -8.96
C VAL A 310 -8.55 3.57 -7.54
N PHE A 311 -7.25 3.84 -7.42
CA PHE A 311 -6.53 3.92 -6.15
C PHE A 311 -6.03 5.33 -5.89
N GLN A 312 -6.15 5.79 -4.65
CA GLN A 312 -5.63 7.07 -4.21
C GLN A 312 -4.93 6.92 -2.85
N PRO A 313 -3.59 7.02 -2.80
CA PRO A 313 -2.87 7.15 -1.55
C PRO A 313 -3.20 8.48 -0.87
N VAL A 314 -3.69 8.42 0.36
CA VAL A 314 -4.08 9.59 1.17
C VAL A 314 -3.29 9.55 2.49
N ALA A 315 -2.43 10.55 2.66
CA ALA A 315 -1.68 10.80 3.89
C ALA A 315 -2.01 12.21 4.42
N CYS A 316 -1.29 12.68 5.45
CA CYS A 316 -1.37 14.09 5.81
C CYS A 316 -0.91 14.96 4.64
N MET A 317 -1.74 15.93 4.24
CA MET A 317 -1.41 16.84 3.15
C MET A 317 -0.54 18.03 3.58
N HIS A 318 -0.20 18.15 4.87
CA HIS A 318 0.54 19.28 5.44
C HIS A 318 -0.03 20.64 4.98
N CYS A 319 -1.33 20.82 5.17
CA CYS A 319 -2.10 22.00 4.77
C CYS A 319 -1.53 23.29 5.33
N GLU A 320 -1.22 24.30 4.52
CA GLU A 320 -0.74 25.60 5.02
C GLU A 320 -1.77 26.30 5.91
N LYS A 321 -3.05 26.20 5.53
CA LYS A 321 -4.18 26.64 6.36
C LYS A 321 -4.74 25.44 7.10
N ALA A 322 -3.94 24.86 8.00
CA ALA A 322 -4.28 23.62 8.69
C ALA A 322 -5.43 23.80 9.70
N PRO A 323 -6.66 23.30 9.43
CA PRO A 323 -7.75 23.37 10.40
C PRO A 323 -7.45 22.55 11.67
N CYS A 324 -6.61 21.53 11.56
CA CYS A 324 -6.23 20.68 12.68
C CYS A 324 -5.29 21.34 13.70
N GLU A 325 -4.65 22.47 13.37
CA GLU A 325 -3.78 23.20 14.31
C GLU A 325 -4.57 24.10 15.24
N ASN A 326 -5.44 24.92 14.68
CA ASN A 326 -6.24 25.93 15.42
C ASN A 326 -7.15 25.31 16.50
N VAL A 327 -7.45 24.02 16.42
CA VAL A 327 -8.30 23.30 17.37
C VAL A 327 -7.53 22.55 18.46
N CYS A 328 -6.20 22.64 18.47
CA CYS A 328 -5.39 21.99 19.50
C CYS A 328 -5.21 22.91 20.71
N PRO A 329 -5.85 22.63 21.87
CA PRO A 329 -5.84 23.56 23.01
C PRO A 329 -4.46 23.66 23.69
N VAL A 330 -3.55 22.74 23.41
CA VAL A 330 -2.21 22.67 24.02
C VAL A 330 -1.09 22.91 23.01
N VAL A 331 -1.42 23.29 21.77
CA VAL A 331 -0.46 23.62 20.72
C VAL A 331 0.52 22.44 20.46
N ALA A 332 -0.02 21.22 20.44
CA ALA A 332 0.76 20.01 20.12
C ALA A 332 1.00 19.83 18.62
N THR A 333 0.38 20.67 17.79
CA THR A 333 0.59 20.67 16.35
C THR A 333 0.70 22.10 15.86
N VAL A 334 1.74 22.37 15.08
CA VAL A 334 2.15 23.69 14.62
C VAL A 334 2.82 23.56 13.27
N HIS A 335 2.82 24.63 12.49
CA HIS A 335 3.68 24.72 11.33
C HIS A 335 5.12 25.01 11.72
N SER A 336 6.05 24.30 11.07
CA SER A 336 7.45 24.69 11.03
C SER A 336 7.66 25.88 10.07
N PRO A 337 8.80 26.59 10.16
CA PRO A 337 9.18 27.61 9.19
C PRO A 337 9.28 27.10 7.75
N GLU A 338 9.40 25.79 7.54
CA GLU A 338 9.51 25.15 6.22
C GLU A 338 8.14 24.68 5.68
N GLY A 339 7.06 25.03 6.39
CA GLY A 339 5.69 24.69 6.00
C GLY A 339 5.29 23.24 6.31
N LEU A 340 6.06 22.52 7.13
CA LEU A 340 5.63 21.23 7.64
C LEU A 340 4.64 21.42 8.78
N ASN A 341 3.45 20.84 8.66
CA ASN A 341 2.62 20.60 9.83
C ASN A 341 3.33 19.57 10.75
N GLU A 342 3.85 20.00 11.89
CA GLU A 342 4.54 19.16 12.86
C GLU A 342 3.57 18.67 13.95
N MET A 343 3.83 17.47 14.47
CA MET A 343 3.06 16.88 15.56
C MET A 343 4.02 16.54 16.70
N ALA A 344 4.03 17.38 17.74
CA ALA A 344 4.78 17.13 18.96
C ALA A 344 4.02 16.11 19.82
N TYR A 345 4.41 14.83 19.70
CA TYR A 345 3.72 13.71 20.35
C TYR A 345 3.61 13.87 21.88
N ASN A 346 4.68 14.35 22.51
CA ASN A 346 4.78 14.56 23.97
C ASN A 346 3.85 15.66 24.50
N ARG A 347 3.42 16.61 23.65
CA ARG A 347 2.52 17.71 24.05
C ARG A 347 1.05 17.34 23.93
N CYS A 348 0.72 16.27 23.20
CA CYS A 348 -0.66 15.86 22.96
C CYS A 348 -1.33 15.34 24.23
N VAL A 349 -2.44 15.98 24.64
CA VAL A 349 -3.28 15.53 25.77
C VAL A 349 -4.48 14.68 25.36
N GLY A 350 -4.58 14.31 24.08
CA GLY A 350 -5.56 13.34 23.59
C GLY A 350 -7.01 13.80 23.47
N THR A 351 -7.28 15.10 23.29
CA THR A 351 -8.65 15.61 23.05
C THR A 351 -9.29 15.10 21.75
N ARG A 352 -8.47 14.68 20.79
CA ARG A 352 -8.85 14.17 19.46
C ARG A 352 -9.50 15.16 18.50
N TYR A 353 -9.70 16.41 18.90
CA TYR A 353 -10.43 17.38 18.09
C TYR A 353 -9.72 17.70 16.76
N CYS A 354 -8.38 17.64 16.73
CA CYS A 354 -7.58 17.80 15.52
C CYS A 354 -7.90 16.75 14.42
N SER A 355 -8.39 15.55 14.79
CA SER A 355 -8.86 14.57 13.80
C SER A 355 -10.23 14.95 13.22
N ASN A 356 -11.16 15.40 14.07
CA ASN A 356 -12.49 15.82 13.63
C ASN A 356 -12.40 16.97 12.63
N ASN A 357 -11.53 17.97 12.89
CA ASN A 357 -11.38 19.14 12.02
C ASN A 357 -10.51 18.88 10.78
N CYS A 358 -9.76 17.77 10.74
CA CYS A 358 -9.01 17.40 9.54
C CYS A 358 -9.98 16.86 8.48
N PRO A 359 -10.10 17.50 7.30
CA PRO A 359 -11.06 17.08 6.28
C PRO A 359 -10.74 15.69 5.71
N TYR A 360 -9.46 15.33 5.67
CA TYR A 360 -9.00 14.03 5.16
C TYR A 360 -9.09 12.89 6.17
N LYS A 361 -9.34 13.18 7.46
CA LYS A 361 -9.32 12.20 8.56
C LYS A 361 -8.06 11.33 8.53
N VAL A 362 -6.88 11.97 8.50
CA VAL A 362 -5.54 11.32 8.44
C VAL A 362 -4.73 11.45 9.73
N ARG A 363 -5.36 11.99 10.77
CA ARG A 363 -4.84 11.98 12.14
C ARG A 363 -5.30 10.66 12.80
N ARG A 364 -4.36 9.87 13.30
CA ARG A 364 -4.59 8.54 13.89
C ARG A 364 -4.32 8.57 15.38
N PHE A 365 -5.22 8.03 16.19
CA PHE A 365 -5.16 8.18 17.63
C PHE A 365 -4.78 6.86 18.30
N ASN A 366 -3.79 6.89 19.19
CA ASN A 366 -3.48 5.75 20.05
C ASN A 366 -4.54 5.57 21.12
N PHE A 367 -5.60 4.83 20.83
CA PHE A 367 -6.68 4.56 21.79
C PHE A 367 -6.19 3.74 22.99
N LEU A 368 -5.29 2.80 22.75
CA LEU A 368 -4.72 1.90 23.73
C LEU A 368 -3.20 1.98 23.69
N ASP A 369 -2.55 1.32 24.65
CA ASP A 369 -1.10 1.13 24.61
C ASP A 369 -0.79 -0.14 23.81
N TRP A 370 -0.42 0.04 22.54
CA TRP A 370 -0.14 -1.05 21.61
C TRP A 370 1.24 -1.69 21.82
N HIS A 371 2.12 -1.04 22.58
CA HIS A 371 3.48 -1.52 22.83
C HIS A 371 3.61 -2.25 24.18
N LYS A 372 2.51 -2.38 24.91
CA LYS A 372 2.48 -3.09 26.19
C LYS A 372 2.85 -4.55 26.00
N GLY A 373 3.89 -4.99 26.71
CA GLY A 373 4.31 -6.41 26.72
C GLY A 373 5.14 -6.83 25.51
N LEU A 374 5.74 -5.87 24.77
CA LEU A 374 6.77 -6.19 23.78
C LEU A 374 8.03 -6.74 24.45
N GLU A 375 8.57 -7.82 23.90
CA GLU A 375 9.87 -8.36 24.33
C GLU A 375 11.02 -7.47 23.84
N GLU A 376 12.20 -7.56 24.48
CA GLU A 376 13.37 -6.76 24.08
C GLU A 376 13.79 -6.99 22.63
N SER A 377 13.64 -8.23 22.14
CA SER A 377 13.91 -8.60 20.75
C SER A 377 12.99 -7.86 19.76
N GLU A 378 11.74 -7.59 20.15
CA GLU A 378 10.75 -6.92 19.30
C GLU A 378 11.00 -5.42 19.20
N LYS A 379 11.65 -4.84 20.21
CA LYS A 379 12.00 -3.41 20.22
C LYS A 379 13.14 -3.08 19.25
N LEU A 380 13.94 -4.06 18.85
CA LEU A 380 15.06 -3.88 17.90
C LEU A 380 14.61 -3.44 16.50
N VAL A 381 13.33 -3.63 16.17
CA VAL A 381 12.75 -3.20 14.89
C VAL A 381 12.48 -1.69 14.87
N PHE A 382 12.39 -1.03 16.03
CA PHE A 382 12.07 0.39 16.05
C PHE A 382 13.21 1.25 15.51
N ASN A 383 12.83 2.18 14.64
CA ASN A 383 13.69 3.25 14.20
C ASN A 383 14.07 4.12 15.41
N PRO A 384 15.37 4.23 15.76
CA PRO A 384 15.81 5.01 16.92
C PRO A 384 15.58 6.51 16.77
N ASP A 385 15.43 7.00 15.53
CA ASP A 385 15.27 8.42 15.22
C ASP A 385 13.79 8.88 15.28
N VAL A 386 12.86 7.97 15.58
CA VAL A 386 11.43 8.26 15.67
C VAL A 386 10.89 7.88 17.03
N THR A 387 10.24 8.82 17.71
CA THR A 387 9.56 8.57 18.99
C THR A 387 8.61 7.38 18.87
N VAL A 388 8.67 6.42 19.79
CA VAL A 388 7.63 5.39 19.98
C VAL A 388 6.54 6.00 20.86
N ARG A 389 5.29 6.01 20.37
CA ARG A 389 4.21 6.76 21.03
C ARG A 389 3.49 5.90 22.07
N MET A 390 3.08 6.54 23.15
CA MET A 390 2.21 5.93 24.15
C MET A 390 0.72 6.12 23.80
N ARG A 391 -0.15 5.48 24.59
CA ARG A 391 -1.60 5.72 24.55
C ARG A 391 -1.95 7.20 24.71
N GLY A 392 -3.08 7.61 24.15
CA GLY A 392 -3.63 8.96 24.32
C GLY A 392 -3.03 10.02 23.41
N ILE A 393 -2.19 9.64 22.45
CA ILE A 393 -1.47 10.57 21.57
C ILE A 393 -2.01 10.47 20.14
N MET A 394 -2.15 11.63 19.49
CA MET A 394 -2.44 11.70 18.06
C MET A 394 -1.16 11.60 17.23
N GLU A 395 -1.26 10.88 16.12
CA GLU A 395 -0.22 10.71 15.12
C GLU A 395 -0.72 11.10 13.74
N LYS A 396 0.20 11.30 12.81
CA LYS A 396 -0.09 11.54 11.39
C LYS A 396 1.20 11.38 10.59
N CYS A 397 1.07 11.29 9.27
CA CYS A 397 2.23 11.47 8.39
C CYS A 397 2.95 12.80 8.69
N THR A 398 4.28 12.74 8.80
CA THR A 398 5.17 13.87 9.07
C THR A 398 6.07 14.19 7.89
N PHE A 399 5.77 13.67 6.68
CA PHE A 399 6.70 13.64 5.55
C PHE A 399 8.08 13.03 5.90
N CYS A 400 8.10 12.06 6.83
CA CYS A 400 9.32 11.44 7.32
C CYS A 400 10.32 12.49 7.83
N VAL A 401 9.87 13.40 8.69
CA VAL A 401 10.66 14.51 9.25
C VAL A 401 12.03 14.07 9.80
N GLN A 402 12.14 12.87 10.36
CA GLN A 402 13.41 12.31 10.82
C GLN A 402 14.45 12.22 9.69
N ARG A 403 14.04 11.87 8.46
CA ARG A 403 14.91 11.83 7.28
C ARG A 403 15.25 13.23 6.78
N ILE A 404 14.28 14.15 6.87
CA ILE A 404 14.50 15.57 6.52
C ILE A 404 15.57 16.16 7.43
N GLU A 405 15.40 16.03 8.74
CA GLU A 405 16.31 16.58 9.73
C GLU A 405 17.68 15.89 9.71
N GLU A 406 17.76 14.56 9.58
CA GLU A 406 19.03 13.83 9.44
C GLU A 406 19.88 14.40 8.29
N LYS A 407 19.29 14.57 7.10
CA LYS A 407 20.01 15.11 5.93
C LYS A 407 20.33 16.59 6.08
N LYS A 408 19.43 17.41 6.63
CA LYS A 408 19.68 18.83 6.87
C LYS A 408 20.82 19.05 7.87
N ILE A 409 20.79 18.34 8.99
CA ILE A 409 21.83 18.43 10.03
C ILE A 409 23.17 17.99 9.45
N ARG A 410 23.21 16.89 8.70
CA ARG A 410 24.42 16.42 8.04
C ARG A 410 24.96 17.43 7.03
N ALA A 411 24.12 17.98 6.15
CA ALA A 411 24.53 18.98 5.18
C ALA A 411 25.11 20.22 5.87
N LYS A 412 24.46 20.69 6.95
CA LYS A 412 24.96 21.80 7.78
C LYS A 412 26.32 21.48 8.42
N ALA A 413 26.48 20.28 8.98
CA ALA A 413 27.73 19.84 9.62
C ALA A 413 28.90 19.74 8.63
N GLU A 414 28.63 19.34 7.39
CA GLU A 414 29.62 19.26 6.31
C GLU A 414 29.93 20.63 5.68
N GLY A 415 29.36 21.73 6.20
CA GLY A 415 29.48 23.08 5.63
C GLY A 415 28.87 23.18 4.23
N ARG A 416 27.96 22.28 3.88
CA ARG A 416 27.41 22.15 2.53
C ARG A 416 26.26 23.12 2.28
N ARG A 417 26.11 23.40 0.99
CA ARG A 417 25.00 24.06 0.27
C ARG A 417 23.60 23.47 0.59
N PRO A 418 22.52 24.10 0.10
CA PRO A 418 21.18 23.52 0.18
C PRO A 418 21.10 22.10 -0.39
N LEU A 419 20.26 21.27 0.23
CA LEU A 419 20.00 19.89 -0.17
C LEU A 419 19.54 19.83 -1.64
N ARG A 420 20.10 18.90 -2.43
CA ARG A 420 19.61 18.62 -3.80
C ARG A 420 18.31 17.83 -3.75
N ASP A 421 17.57 17.95 -4.84
CA ASP A 421 16.52 17.00 -5.17
C ASP A 421 17.05 15.56 -5.15
N GLY A 422 16.27 14.65 -4.56
CA GLY A 422 16.64 13.24 -4.38
C GLY A 422 17.59 12.92 -3.21
N GLU A 423 18.17 13.92 -2.52
CA GLU A 423 18.97 13.64 -1.29
C GLU A 423 18.08 13.17 -0.12
N ILE A 424 16.81 13.63 -0.08
CA ILE A 424 15.79 13.13 0.82
C ILE A 424 14.78 12.31 0.04
N LEU A 425 14.62 11.04 0.42
CA LEU A 425 13.55 10.18 -0.04
C LEU A 425 12.71 9.77 1.17
N THR A 426 11.42 10.12 1.14
CA THR A 426 10.48 9.63 2.16
C THR A 426 10.32 8.11 2.03
N ALA A 427 9.93 7.42 3.11
CA ALA A 427 9.78 5.97 3.07
C ALA A 427 8.73 5.52 2.03
N CYS A 428 7.62 6.25 1.91
CA CYS A 428 6.58 5.96 0.92
C CYS A 428 7.02 6.23 -0.52
N GLN A 429 7.89 7.22 -0.76
CA GLN A 429 8.53 7.46 -2.07
C GLN A 429 9.53 6.35 -2.41
N GLN A 430 10.48 6.07 -1.52
CA GLN A 430 11.57 5.13 -1.76
C GLN A 430 11.07 3.71 -2.05
N THR A 431 9.99 3.29 -1.38
CA THR A 431 9.45 1.93 -1.56
C THR A 431 8.54 1.78 -2.78
N CYS A 432 8.02 2.89 -3.34
CA CYS A 432 7.00 2.82 -4.38
C CYS A 432 7.61 2.29 -5.68
N PRO A 433 7.28 1.06 -6.12
CA PRO A 433 7.94 0.46 -7.29
C PRO A 433 7.58 1.18 -8.59
N ALA A 434 6.44 1.89 -8.60
CA ALA A 434 5.97 2.66 -9.74
C ALA A 434 6.44 4.11 -9.72
N GLU A 435 7.21 4.54 -8.70
CA GLU A 435 7.60 5.93 -8.48
C GLU A 435 6.42 6.92 -8.56
N ALA A 436 5.27 6.52 -8.02
CA ALA A 436 4.07 7.35 -8.05
C ALA A 436 4.19 8.56 -7.11
N ILE A 437 4.87 8.40 -5.97
CA ILE A 437 5.03 9.44 -4.95
C ILE A 437 6.36 10.15 -5.19
N VAL A 438 6.33 11.47 -5.32
CA VAL A 438 7.52 12.31 -5.43
C VAL A 438 7.47 13.38 -4.35
N PHE A 439 8.51 13.45 -3.54
CA PHE A 439 8.68 14.44 -2.47
C PHE A 439 9.94 15.27 -2.72
N GLY A 440 9.91 16.54 -2.32
CA GLY A 440 11.06 17.42 -2.42
C GLY A 440 10.74 18.87 -2.04
N ASN A 441 11.71 19.76 -2.30
CA ASN A 441 11.57 21.19 -2.07
C ASN A 441 10.83 21.87 -3.24
N ILE A 442 9.62 22.35 -3.02
CA ILE A 442 8.80 22.98 -4.07
C ILE A 442 9.25 24.42 -4.39
N ASN A 443 10.03 25.06 -3.50
CA ASN A 443 10.68 26.34 -3.80
C ASN A 443 11.82 26.18 -4.82
N ASP A 444 12.40 24.99 -4.95
CA ASP A 444 13.38 24.71 -6.01
C ASP A 444 12.64 24.42 -7.31
N PRO A 445 12.65 25.34 -8.30
CA PRO A 445 11.93 25.15 -9.55
C PRO A 445 12.52 24.00 -10.38
N ALA A 446 13.76 23.58 -10.15
CA ALA A 446 14.39 22.46 -10.84
C ALA A 446 14.04 21.10 -10.21
N SER A 447 13.46 21.07 -9.00
CA SER A 447 13.09 19.82 -8.33
C SER A 447 12.01 19.07 -9.11
N ARG A 448 12.07 17.73 -9.04
CA ARG A 448 11.08 16.85 -9.69
C ARG A 448 9.67 17.15 -9.21
N VAL A 449 9.48 17.44 -7.92
CA VAL A 449 8.15 17.75 -7.37
C VAL A 449 7.58 19.08 -7.89
N ALA A 450 8.41 20.13 -8.02
CA ALA A 450 7.95 21.42 -8.55
C ALA A 450 7.55 21.29 -10.04
N GLN A 451 8.32 20.53 -10.81
CA GLN A 451 8.00 20.24 -12.22
C GLN A 451 6.71 19.43 -12.38
N ILE A 452 6.49 18.43 -11.52
CA ILE A 452 5.24 17.65 -11.51
C ILE A 452 4.04 18.53 -11.15
N LYS A 453 4.16 19.39 -10.14
CA LYS A 453 3.08 20.29 -9.71
C LYS A 453 2.65 21.30 -10.78
N LYS A 454 3.53 21.61 -11.74
CA LYS A 454 3.23 22.48 -12.89
C LYS A 454 2.48 21.77 -14.03
N GLN A 455 2.33 20.45 -13.99
CA GLN A 455 1.61 19.73 -15.04
C GLN A 455 0.13 20.13 -15.07
N ASN A 456 -0.44 20.22 -16.28
CA ASN A 456 -1.84 20.57 -16.55
C ASN A 456 -2.87 19.72 -15.78
N ARG A 457 -2.54 18.45 -15.53
CA ARG A 457 -3.37 17.49 -14.80
C ARG A 457 -3.15 17.46 -13.29
N ASN A 458 -2.31 18.34 -12.76
CA ASN A 458 -2.11 18.48 -11.31
C ASN A 458 -3.34 19.14 -10.67
N TYR A 459 -3.78 18.60 -9.53
CA TYR A 459 -4.89 19.16 -8.77
C TYR A 459 -4.70 18.99 -7.26
N LEU A 460 -5.43 19.80 -6.50
CA LEU A 460 -5.50 19.73 -5.04
C LEU A 460 -6.81 19.02 -4.64
N MET A 461 -6.71 18.07 -3.71
CA MET A 461 -7.87 17.39 -3.15
C MET A 461 -8.58 18.32 -2.17
N LEU A 462 -9.91 18.49 -2.28
CA LEU A 462 -10.72 19.38 -1.43
C LEU A 462 -10.24 20.84 -1.42
N GLU A 463 -9.87 21.35 -2.60
CA GLU A 463 -9.37 22.72 -2.80
C GLU A 463 -10.38 23.78 -2.35
N GLU A 464 -11.67 23.50 -2.51
CA GLU A 464 -12.80 24.36 -2.13
C GLU A 464 -12.79 24.78 -0.65
N LEU A 465 -12.09 24.03 0.22
CA LEU A 465 -11.99 24.33 1.65
C LEU A 465 -10.91 25.38 1.99
N ASN A 466 -10.16 25.88 1.00
CA ASN A 466 -9.02 26.79 1.19
C ASN A 466 -7.96 26.27 2.18
N VAL A 467 -7.80 24.95 2.34
CA VAL A 467 -6.82 24.40 3.30
C VAL A 467 -5.38 24.43 2.75
N ARG A 468 -5.21 24.66 1.44
CA ARG A 468 -3.92 24.78 0.75
C ARG A 468 -2.97 23.61 1.05
N PRO A 469 -3.31 22.40 0.58
CA PRO A 469 -2.49 21.21 0.80
C PRO A 469 -1.15 21.28 0.07
N ARG A 470 -0.07 20.86 0.75
CA ARG A 470 1.28 20.69 0.17
C ARG A 470 1.38 19.44 -0.69
N THR A 471 0.57 18.43 -0.41
CA THR A 471 0.41 17.27 -1.29
C THR A 471 -0.59 17.58 -2.40
N SER A 472 -0.21 17.29 -3.65
CA SER A 472 -1.11 17.35 -4.80
C SER A 472 -1.12 16.03 -5.56
N TYR A 473 -2.07 15.88 -6.46
CA TYR A 473 -2.28 14.67 -7.24
C TYR A 473 -2.19 14.96 -8.73
N LEU A 474 -1.60 14.07 -9.52
CA LEU A 474 -1.83 14.06 -10.96
C LEU A 474 -3.05 13.18 -11.24
N ALA A 475 -4.01 13.74 -11.96
CA ALA A 475 -5.21 13.04 -12.40
C ALA A 475 -4.88 11.81 -13.27
N ARG A 476 -5.74 10.80 -13.21
CA ARG A 476 -5.57 9.55 -13.95
C ARG A 476 -6.10 9.70 -15.38
N ILE A 477 -5.30 9.30 -16.34
CA ILE A 477 -5.58 9.27 -17.76
C ILE A 477 -5.70 7.80 -18.17
N ARG A 478 -6.90 7.40 -18.58
CA ARG A 478 -7.17 6.08 -19.11
C ARG A 478 -7.00 6.10 -20.61
N ASN A 479 -6.45 5.03 -21.19
CA ASN A 479 -6.29 4.91 -22.63
C ASN A 479 -7.14 3.76 -23.16
N PRO A 480 -8.49 3.88 -23.13
CA PRO A 480 -9.33 2.82 -23.65
C PRO A 480 -9.20 2.73 -25.17
N ASN A 481 -9.33 1.51 -25.71
CA ASN A 481 -9.29 1.30 -27.16
C ASN A 481 -10.57 1.92 -27.78
N PRO A 482 -10.45 2.80 -28.79
CA PRO A 482 -11.62 3.38 -29.48
C PRO A 482 -12.60 2.34 -30.05
N GLU A 483 -12.15 1.11 -30.33
CA GLU A 483 -13.01 0.03 -30.83
C GLU A 483 -13.87 -0.65 -29.74
N LEU A 484 -13.59 -0.38 -28.46
CA LEU A 484 -14.21 -1.03 -27.30
C LEU A 484 -15.04 -0.09 -26.41
N VAL A 485 -15.19 1.19 -26.78
CA VAL A 485 -15.87 2.24 -25.99
C VAL A 485 -17.14 2.72 -26.66
#